data_AF-A0A453AU17-F1
#
_entry.id   AF-A0A453AU17-F1
#
_cell.length_a   1.000
_cell.length_b   1.000
_cell.length_c   1.000
_cell.angle_alpha   90.00
_cell.angle_beta   90.00
_cell.angle_gamma   90.00
#
_symmetry.space_group_name_H-M   'P 1'
#
loop_
_entity.id
_entity.type
_entity.pdbx_description
1 polymer ?
#
loop_
_entity_poly.entity_id
_entity_poly.type
_entity_poly.pdbx_seq_one_letter_code
_entity_poly.pdbx_strand_id
1 'polypeptide(L)'
;AHHFLRCMILSLLVFSDVRQWEYISYCLSQLTFTEKGLKKLIDNFKMFEHALCEDSVLNHFRSVIAKCKKFAKPDLKACIEEFEEKVSKVHEEKKEQEATARNAEAHKQKIDSLDKILLAKEAGQNDRNSADGDTSCMITVLI
;
A
#
# COMPACT_ATOMS: atom_id res chain seq x y z
N ALA A 1 15.46 26.55 6.22
CA ALA A 1 15.26 25.54 5.16
C ALA A 1 15.33 24.08 5.66
N HIS A 2 16.40 23.65 6.36
CA HIS A 2 16.55 22.23 6.74
C HIS A 2 15.46 21.68 7.68
N HIS A 3 15.04 22.46 8.69
CA HIS A 3 13.94 22.07 9.58
C HIS A 3 12.60 21.95 8.83
N PHE A 4 12.34 22.86 7.89
CA PHE A 4 11.15 22.81 7.02
C PHE A 4 11.12 21.55 6.16
N LEU A 5 12.24 21.16 5.56
CA LEU A 5 12.32 19.95 4.74
C LEU A 5 12.10 18.68 5.57
N ARG A 6 12.68 18.62 6.78
CA ARG A 6 12.47 17.50 7.72
C ARG A 6 10.99 17.39 8.13
N CYS A 7 10.34 18.51 8.42
CA CYS A 7 8.90 18.53 8.72
C CYS A 7 8.07 18.06 7.52
N MET A 8 8.36 18.53 6.30
CA MET A 8 7.64 18.09 5.10
C MET A 8 7.79 16.60 4.81
N ILE A 9 8.99 16.05 4.92
CA ILE A 9 9.25 14.61 4.72
C ILE A 9 8.52 13.78 5.77
N LEU A 10 8.53 14.21 7.04
CA LEU A 10 7.80 13.54 8.10
C LEU A 10 6.28 13.63 7.89
N SER A 11 5.78 14.77 7.42
CA SER A 11 4.38 14.95 7.06
C SER A 11 3.95 14.01 5.94
N LEU A 12 4.74 13.86 4.87
CA LEU A 12 4.47 12.89 3.79
C LEU A 12 4.38 11.44 4.29
N LEU A 13 5.11 11.09 5.36
CA LEU A 13 5.04 9.77 5.99
C LEU A 13 3.81 9.59 6.90
N VAL A 14 3.45 10.64 7.66
CA VAL A 14 2.41 10.55 8.69
C VAL A 14 1.00 10.67 8.11
N PHE A 15 0.84 11.46 7.04
CA PHE A 15 -0.46 11.59 6.39
C PHE A 15 -0.77 10.37 5.53
N SER A 16 -2.04 9.99 5.50
CA SER A 16 -2.55 8.85 4.71
C SER A 16 -3.58 9.27 3.65
N ASP A 17 -3.85 10.58 3.54
CA ASP A 17 -4.81 11.13 2.58
C ASP A 17 -4.07 11.67 1.35
N VAL A 18 -4.48 11.18 0.18
CA VAL A 18 -3.96 11.57 -1.13
C VAL A 18 -3.98 13.09 -1.33
N ARG A 19 -5.03 13.78 -0.87
CA ARG A 19 -5.12 15.25 -0.99
C ARG A 19 -4.03 15.95 -0.20
N GLN A 20 -3.69 15.43 0.98
CA GLN A 20 -2.62 16.02 1.79
C GLN A 20 -1.26 15.77 1.17
N TRP A 21 -1.01 14.59 0.61
CA TRP A 21 0.19 14.32 -0.17
C TRP A 21 0.32 15.27 -1.37
N GLU A 22 -0.79 15.52 -2.07
CA GLU A 22 -0.83 16.48 -3.18
C GLU A 22 -0.45 17.89 -2.71
N TYR A 23 -1.07 18.41 -1.65
CA TYR A 23 -0.72 19.75 -1.14
C TYR A 23 0.74 19.86 -0.68
N ILE A 24 1.24 18.85 0.02
CA ILE A 24 2.63 18.86 0.52
C ILE A 24 3.62 18.76 -0.64
N SER A 25 3.36 17.88 -1.61
CA SER A 25 4.21 17.74 -2.80
C SER A 25 4.18 18.99 -3.68
N TYR A 26 3.03 19.65 -3.81
CA TYR A 26 2.93 20.96 -4.43
C TYR A 26 3.81 21.97 -3.71
N CYS A 27 3.73 22.05 -2.38
CA CYS A 27 4.55 22.97 -1.61
C CYS A 27 6.05 22.66 -1.77
N LEU A 28 6.45 21.39 -1.79
CA LEU A 28 7.82 20.96 -2.12
C LEU A 28 8.25 21.47 -3.50
N SER A 29 7.37 21.39 -4.51
CA SER A 29 7.67 21.86 -5.86
C SER A 29 7.92 23.37 -5.93
N GLN A 30 7.38 24.16 -5.00
CA GLN A 30 7.58 25.60 -4.95
C GLN A 30 8.90 26.00 -4.26
N LEU A 31 9.53 25.08 -3.51
CA LEU A 31 10.78 25.37 -2.83
C LEU A 31 11.95 25.50 -3.81
N THR A 32 12.86 26.41 -3.48
CA THR A 32 14.18 26.46 -4.11
C THR A 32 15.13 25.57 -3.31
N PHE A 33 15.56 24.46 -3.90
CA PHE A 33 16.44 23.50 -3.24
C PHE A 33 17.90 23.96 -3.29
N THR A 34 18.60 23.84 -2.17
CA THR A 34 20.07 23.88 -2.14
C THR A 34 20.61 22.46 -2.32
N GLU A 35 21.89 22.32 -2.69
CA GLU A 35 22.54 21.00 -2.88
C GLU A 35 22.34 20.08 -1.67
N LYS A 36 22.46 20.63 -0.45
CA LYS A 36 22.25 19.88 0.81
C LYS A 36 20.79 19.49 1.01
N GLY A 37 19.85 20.37 0.69
CA GLY A 37 18.42 20.10 0.80
C GLY A 37 17.99 18.99 -0.15
N LEU A 38 18.47 19.03 -1.39
CA LEU A 38 18.16 18.01 -2.38
C LEU A 38 18.70 16.63 -2.00
N LYS A 39 19.97 16.55 -1.58
CA LYS A 39 20.53 15.28 -1.07
C LYS A 39 19.69 14.70 0.05
N LYS A 40 19.25 15.54 1.01
CA LYS A 40 18.40 15.08 2.10
C LYS A 40 17.04 14.58 1.61
N LEU A 41 16.44 15.21 0.60
CA LEU A 41 15.20 14.71 -0.01
C LEU A 41 15.41 13.32 -0.62
N ILE A 42 16.48 13.14 -1.39
CA ILE A 42 16.85 11.88 -2.05
C ILE A 42 17.12 10.78 -1.01
N ASP A 43 17.87 11.08 0.05
CA ASP A 43 18.21 10.12 1.11
C ASP A 43 16.97 9.56 1.83
N ASN A 44 15.89 10.34 1.89
CA ASN A 44 14.64 9.95 2.57
C ASN A 44 13.59 9.39 1.61
N PHE A 45 13.92 9.17 0.34
CA PHE A 45 12.99 8.68 -0.70
C PHE A 45 12.11 7.51 -0.24
N LYS A 46 12.72 6.49 0.39
CA LYS A 46 12.03 5.29 0.88
C LYS A 46 10.91 5.59 1.89
N MET A 47 10.96 6.74 2.57
CA MET A 47 9.96 7.11 3.58
C MET A 47 8.64 7.60 2.96
N PHE A 48 8.68 8.14 1.75
CA PHE A 48 7.50 8.71 1.07
C PHE A 48 7.25 8.07 -0.30
N GLU A 49 7.91 6.94 -0.57
CA GLU A 49 7.80 6.18 -1.82
C GLU A 49 6.34 5.84 -2.16
N HIS A 50 5.57 5.40 -1.16
CA HIS A 50 4.14 5.08 -1.30
C HIS A 50 3.29 6.28 -1.76
N ALA A 51 3.65 7.52 -1.40
CA ALA A 51 2.93 8.71 -1.81
C ALA A 51 3.20 9.06 -3.29
N LEU A 52 4.34 8.64 -3.85
CA LEU A 52 4.70 8.86 -5.25
C LEU A 52 3.90 7.99 -6.23
N CYS A 53 3.15 7.02 -5.73
CA CYS A 53 2.18 6.26 -6.52
C CYS A 53 1.12 7.19 -7.15
N GLU A 54 0.79 8.30 -6.49
CA GLU A 54 -0.23 9.22 -6.98
C GLU A 54 0.32 10.14 -8.07
N ASP A 55 -0.34 10.18 -9.23
CA ASP A 55 0.10 10.93 -10.41
C ASP A 55 0.30 12.42 -10.13
N SER A 56 -0.62 13.03 -9.36
CA SER A 56 -0.49 14.43 -8.94
C SER A 56 0.80 14.64 -8.15
N VAL A 57 1.08 13.78 -7.17
CA VAL A 57 2.28 13.85 -6.33
C VAL A 57 3.54 13.67 -7.19
N LEU A 58 3.53 12.65 -8.05
CA LEU A 58 4.62 12.35 -8.97
C LEU A 58 4.97 13.54 -9.88
N ASN A 59 3.96 14.21 -10.42
CA ASN A 59 4.16 15.38 -11.30
C ASN A 59 4.81 16.55 -10.58
N HIS A 60 4.50 16.76 -9.29
CA HIS A 60 5.19 17.75 -8.47
C HIS A 60 6.67 17.39 -8.26
N PHE A 61 6.99 16.11 -8.01
CA PHE A 61 8.38 15.65 -7.88
C PHE A 61 9.16 15.74 -9.20
N ARG A 62 8.54 15.42 -10.34
CA ARG A 62 9.13 15.66 -11.68
C ARG A 62 9.49 17.13 -11.88
N SER A 63 8.61 18.04 -11.42
CA SER A 63 8.88 19.48 -11.46
C SER A 63 10.06 19.88 -10.56
N VAL A 64 10.18 19.30 -9.36
CA VAL A 64 11.35 19.49 -8.49
C VAL A 64 12.63 19.02 -9.19
N ILE A 65 12.64 17.82 -9.75
CA ILE A 65 13.79 17.24 -10.45
C ILE A 65 14.22 18.12 -11.62
N ALA A 66 13.28 18.55 -12.46
CA ALA A 66 13.55 19.42 -13.59
C ALA A 66 14.14 20.77 -13.17
N LYS A 67 13.69 21.35 -12.04
CA LYS A 67 14.29 22.56 -11.46
C LYS A 67 15.72 22.28 -10.99
N CYS A 68 15.93 21.19 -10.25
CA CYS A 68 17.23 20.79 -9.72
C CYS A 68 18.27 20.54 -10.81
N LYS A 69 17.90 19.86 -11.90
CA LYS A 69 18.80 19.61 -13.04
C LYS A 69 19.36 20.89 -13.68
N LYS A 70 18.64 22.01 -13.62
CA LYS A 70 19.08 23.28 -14.22
C LYS A 70 20.20 23.96 -13.45
N PHE A 71 20.34 23.72 -12.15
CA PHE A 71 21.33 24.38 -11.29
C PHE A 71 22.32 23.43 -10.62
N ALA A 72 22.16 22.12 -10.81
CA ALA A 72 23.02 21.12 -10.19
C ALA A 72 24.41 21.07 -10.85
N LYS A 73 25.44 20.97 -10.00
CA LYS A 73 26.81 20.68 -10.43
C LYS A 73 26.92 19.24 -10.97
N PRO A 74 27.96 18.90 -11.75
CA PRO A 74 28.13 17.58 -12.35
C PRO A 74 28.01 16.45 -11.32
N ASP A 75 28.61 16.60 -10.15
CA ASP A 75 28.56 15.61 -9.05
C ASP A 75 27.14 15.36 -8.52
N LEU A 76 26.30 16.40 -8.48
CA LEU A 76 24.92 16.28 -7.98
C LEU A 76 23.96 15.81 -9.08
N LYS A 77 24.29 16.07 -10.35
CA LYS A 77 23.47 15.70 -11.49
C LYS A 77 23.27 14.19 -11.59
N ALA A 78 24.32 13.40 -11.36
CA ALA A 78 24.23 11.94 -11.31
C ALA A 78 23.25 11.46 -10.22
N CYS A 79 23.32 12.04 -9.01
CA CYS A 79 22.36 11.71 -7.94
C CYS A 79 20.91 12.07 -8.31
N ILE A 80 20.71 13.16 -9.06
CA ILE A 80 19.38 13.58 -9.51
C ILE A 80 18.84 12.64 -10.57
N GLU A 81 19.68 12.19 -11.51
CA GLU A 81 19.30 11.22 -12.54
C GLU A 81 18.93 9.87 -11.91
N GLU A 82 19.72 9.37 -10.96
CA GLU A 82 19.38 8.16 -10.20
C GLU A 82 18.06 8.32 -9.42
N PHE A 83 17.83 9.49 -8.82
CA PHE A 83 16.58 9.78 -8.12
C PHE A 83 15.38 9.83 -9.06
N GLU A 84 15.53 10.42 -10.25
CA GLU A 84 14.48 10.45 -11.28
C GLU A 84 14.12 9.06 -11.80
N GLU A 85 15.12 8.19 -11.98
CA GLU A 85 14.90 6.80 -12.34
C GLU A 85 14.11 6.06 -11.25
N LYS A 86 14.49 6.22 -9.98
CA LYS A 86 13.74 5.65 -8.84
C LYS A 86 12.30 6.14 -8.78
N VAL A 87 12.09 7.46 -8.92
CA VAL A 87 10.76 8.07 -8.94
C VAL A 87 9.92 7.54 -10.09
N SER A 88 10.53 7.28 -11.26
CA SER A 88 9.84 6.70 -12.42
C SER A 88 9.51 5.22 -12.24
N LYS A 89 10.40 4.45 -11.59
CA LYS A 89 10.22 3.01 -11.35
C LYS A 89 9.05 2.70 -10.40
N VAL A 90 8.88 3.52 -9.35
CA VAL A 90 7.75 3.39 -8.40
C VAL A 90 6.40 3.51 -9.11
N HIS A 91 6.32 4.32 -10.16
CA HIS A 91 5.09 4.47 -10.95
C HIS A 91 4.75 3.21 -11.75
N GLU A 92 5.76 2.50 -12.27
CA GLU A 92 5.53 1.23 -12.98
C GLU A 92 5.18 0.09 -12.01
N GLU A 93 5.80 0.05 -10.83
CA GLU A 93 5.52 -0.97 -9.79
C GLU A 93 4.10 -0.82 -9.18
N LYS A 94 3.50 0.39 -9.20
CA LYS A 94 2.09 0.61 -8.80
C LYS A 94 1.10 -0.19 -9.65
N LYS A 95 1.35 -0.32 -10.97
CA LYS A 95 0.46 -1.10 -11.86
C LYS A 95 0.37 -2.57 -11.47
N GLU A 96 1.38 -3.10 -10.79
CA GLU A 96 1.47 -4.51 -10.43
C GLU A 96 0.89 -4.80 -9.04
N GLN A 97 1.03 -3.86 -8.08
CA GLN A 97 0.51 -4.03 -6.71
C GLN A 97 -1.01 -3.84 -6.59
N GLU A 98 -1.66 -3.06 -7.47
CA GLU A 98 -3.13 -2.91 -7.46
C GLU A 98 -3.87 -4.22 -7.78
N ALA A 99 -3.21 -5.16 -8.47
CA ALA A 99 -3.79 -6.47 -8.79
C ALA A 99 -3.83 -7.44 -7.59
N THR A 100 -2.94 -7.29 -6.61
CA THR A 100 -2.83 -8.25 -5.48
C THR A 100 -3.80 -7.93 -4.34
N ALA A 101 -4.15 -6.65 -4.13
CA ALA A 101 -5.11 -6.24 -3.09
C ALA A 101 -6.56 -6.69 -3.40
N ARG A 102 -6.97 -6.67 -4.67
CA ARG A 102 -8.34 -7.09 -5.07
C ARG A 102 -8.60 -8.58 -4.89
N ASN A 103 -7.56 -9.42 -4.95
CA ASN A 103 -7.70 -10.87 -4.77
C ASN A 103 -7.86 -11.29 -3.30
N ALA A 104 -7.42 -10.47 -2.33
CA ALA A 104 -7.65 -10.73 -0.91
C ALA A 104 -9.10 -10.40 -0.48
N GLU A 105 -9.73 -9.41 -1.11
CA GLU A 105 -11.13 -9.03 -0.84
C GLU A 105 -12.14 -10.05 -1.42
N ALA A 106 -11.81 -10.69 -2.55
CA ALA A 106 -12.63 -11.73 -3.15
C ALA A 106 -12.73 -13.02 -2.30
N HIS A 107 -11.77 -13.27 -1.40
CA HIS A 107 -11.81 -14.42 -0.48
C HIS A 107 -12.68 -14.13 0.76
N LYS A 108 -12.82 -12.87 1.17
CA LYS A 108 -13.63 -12.49 2.33
C LYS A 108 -15.15 -12.59 2.03
N GLN A 109 -15.58 -12.25 0.81
CA GLN A 109 -16.99 -12.29 0.42
C GLN A 109 -17.58 -13.71 0.28
N LYS A 110 -16.74 -14.70 -0.10
CA LYS A 110 -17.19 -16.10 -0.25
C LYS A 110 -17.35 -16.81 1.10
N ILE A 111 -16.49 -16.50 2.07
CA ILE A 111 -16.61 -17.02 3.44
C ILE A 111 -17.83 -16.42 4.14
N ASP A 112 -18.03 -15.11 4.00
CA ASP A 112 -19.18 -14.40 4.60
C ASP A 112 -20.54 -14.84 4.00
N SER A 113 -20.55 -15.21 2.70
CA SER A 113 -21.72 -15.84 2.07
C SER A 113 -21.96 -17.28 2.54
N LEU A 114 -20.91 -18.05 2.82
CA LEU A 114 -21.03 -19.44 3.27
C LEU A 114 -21.54 -19.50 4.72
N ASP A 115 -21.03 -18.63 5.59
CA ASP A 115 -21.47 -18.52 6.99
C ASP A 115 -22.94 -18.10 7.11
N LYS A 116 -23.40 -17.17 6.25
CA LYS A 116 -24.82 -16.78 6.20
C LYS A 116 -25.76 -17.91 5.77
N ILE A 117 -25.31 -18.79 4.88
CA ILE A 117 -26.10 -19.92 4.39
C ILE A 117 -26.18 -21.03 5.44
N LEU A 118 -25.10 -21.25 6.20
CA LEU A 118 -25.04 -22.24 7.27
C LEU A 118 -25.91 -21.84 8.47
N LEU A 119 -25.87 -20.56 8.87
CA LEU A 119 -26.68 -20.03 9.99
C LEU A 119 -28.19 -20.03 9.69
N ALA A 120 -28.58 -19.90 8.42
CA ALA A 120 -30.00 -19.95 8.03
C ALA A 120 -30.59 -21.37 8.06
N LYS A 121 -29.76 -22.42 8.14
CA LYS A 121 -30.20 -23.82 8.10
C LYS A 121 -30.55 -24.41 9.47
N GLU A 122 -30.22 -23.72 10.57
CA GLU A 122 -30.42 -24.23 11.94
C GLU A 122 -31.71 -23.79 12.64
N ALA A 123 -32.61 -23.05 11.96
CA ALA A 123 -33.87 -22.55 12.55
C ALA A 123 -35.13 -23.37 12.17
N GLY A 124 -35.01 -24.62 11.73
CA GLY A 124 -36.14 -25.43 11.25
C GLY A 124 -36.16 -26.89 11.71
N GLN A 125 -36.83 -27.12 12.85
CA GLN A 125 -37.43 -28.38 13.34
C GLN A 125 -36.56 -29.51 13.96
N ASN A 126 -36.66 -29.57 15.29
CA ASN A 126 -36.66 -30.77 16.13
C ASN A 126 -38.01 -31.51 16.02
N ASP A 127 -38.05 -32.83 15.71
CA ASP A 127 -38.73 -33.90 16.50
C ASP A 127 -38.68 -35.31 15.83
N ARG A 128 -38.17 -36.29 16.61
CA ARG A 128 -38.44 -37.76 16.73
C ARG A 128 -39.11 -38.57 15.59
N ASN A 129 -38.52 -39.72 15.18
CA ASN A 129 -38.75 -41.07 15.77
C ASN A 129 -38.04 -42.22 15.00
N SER A 130 -37.83 -43.34 15.71
CA SER A 130 -37.02 -44.55 15.52
C SER A 130 -37.39 -45.61 14.45
N ALA A 131 -36.50 -46.63 14.40
CA ALA A 131 -36.62 -48.05 13.95
C ALA A 131 -36.18 -48.33 12.50
N ASP A 132 -35.43 -49.39 12.13
CA ASP A 132 -34.82 -50.56 12.79
C ASP A 132 -33.99 -51.32 11.72
N GLY A 133 -33.03 -52.18 12.10
CA GLY A 133 -32.51 -53.23 11.19
C GLY A 133 -31.00 -53.52 11.25
N ASP A 134 -30.64 -54.48 12.10
CA ASP A 134 -29.31 -55.01 12.45
C ASP A 134 -28.41 -55.55 11.32
N THR A 135 -27.08 -55.42 11.47
CA THR A 135 -26.17 -56.58 11.39
C THR A 135 -24.88 -56.38 12.20
N SER A 136 -24.85 -57.02 13.37
CA SER A 136 -23.75 -57.81 13.92
C SER A 136 -22.29 -57.27 13.83
N CYS A 137 -21.82 -56.67 14.92
CA CYS A 137 -20.44 -56.86 15.39
C CYS A 137 -20.52 -57.49 16.78
N MET A 138 -20.53 -58.83 16.84
CA MET A 138 -20.40 -59.58 18.07
C MET A 138 -18.91 -59.77 18.44
N ILE A 139 -18.59 -59.30 19.66
CA ILE A 139 -17.80 -60.00 20.71
C ILE A 139 -16.26 -60.01 20.49
N THR A 140 -15.46 -59.43 21.40
CA THR A 140 -14.94 -60.08 22.63
C THR A 140 -14.44 -58.98 23.59
N VAL A 141 -15.15 -58.60 24.66
CA VAL A 141 -15.23 -59.14 26.04
C VAL A 141 -13.90 -59.15 26.80
N LEU A 142 -13.85 -58.30 27.83
CA LEU A 142 -12.97 -58.40 29.01
C LEU A 142 -13.13 -59.77 29.68
N ILE A 143 -12.00 -60.44 29.95
CA ILE A 143 -11.76 -61.16 31.20
C ILE A 143 -10.53 -60.48 31.83
#